data_AF-A0A6H9Y8E1-F1
#
_entry.id   AF-A0A6H9Y8E1-F1
#
_cell.length_a   1.000
_cell.length_b   1.000
_cell.length_c   1.000
_cell.angle_alpha   90.00
_cell.angle_beta   90.00
_cell.angle_gamma   90.00
#
_symmetry.space_group_name_H-M   'P 1'
#
loop_
_entity.id
_entity.type
_entity.pdbx_description
1 polymer ?
#
loop_
_entity_poly.entity_id
_entity_poly.type
_entity_poly.pdbx_seq_one_letter_code
_entity_poly.pdbx_strand_id
1 'polypeptide(L)'
;MSDGAIAYYSRMLDEHALSEAACWTVIEPIGEPITIETVAQRLGAEPADIRERPWTAAYDEPGDVQVVHLAQAGAAVVMVEVNGFQGKAQIERLSEEARVHSAYWNVNAVSSLSCAAYGQLLVAFEGLFPDQRHGIDICALDEELDPLYVALHALHDDEGDSLWAVMMAIVERRTGIRFDEEWLSEDCPAILLPQTRRHRKAIEHGGFFDPELEAALWLASSTAYQAFTHDLVELLVEVGELADEPEIQPILECLAAEGPVGDQRYQPLEQFAARTGDDFENTSIAMPVRTSRTWRRMHAAWALQHALVPPAHTPRAVHSLLALRLILGDQWLPVRNRLRRHLLRTP
;
A
#
# COMPACT_ATOMS: atom_id res chain seq x y z
N MET A 1 5.55 24.58 5.22
CA MET A 1 5.25 23.72 6.39
C MET A 1 6.24 24.10 7.48
N SER A 2 5.86 24.16 8.75
CA SER A 2 6.81 24.45 9.83
C SER A 2 7.45 23.17 10.31
N ASP A 3 8.78 23.13 10.45
CA ASP A 3 9.56 22.03 11.03
C ASP A 3 8.97 21.53 12.37
N GLY A 4 8.27 22.40 13.11
CA GLY A 4 7.61 22.05 14.36
C GLY A 4 6.49 21.00 14.26
N ALA A 5 5.76 20.90 13.14
CA ALA A 5 4.69 19.89 12.99
C ALA A 5 5.28 18.50 12.73
N ILE A 6 6.30 18.43 11.88
CA ILE A 6 7.04 17.19 11.62
C ILE A 6 7.73 16.72 12.90
N ALA A 7 8.45 17.61 13.60
CA ALA A 7 9.10 17.26 14.87
C ALA A 7 8.10 16.80 15.94
N TYR A 8 6.91 17.41 16.00
CA TYR A 8 5.84 16.98 16.89
C TYR A 8 5.42 15.54 16.59
N TYR A 9 5.13 15.22 15.32
CA TYR A 9 4.70 13.89 14.93
C TYR A 9 5.80 12.83 15.04
N SER A 10 7.06 13.16 14.70
CA SER A 10 8.18 12.24 14.88
C SER A 10 8.29 11.81 16.34
N ARG A 11 8.29 12.76 17.28
CA ARG A 11 8.31 12.47 18.73
C ARG A 11 7.11 11.60 19.14
N MET A 12 5.90 11.98 18.75
CA MET A 12 4.68 11.28 19.15
C MET A 12 4.64 9.84 18.61
N LEU A 13 5.08 9.64 17.36
CA LEU A 13 5.15 8.30 16.75
C LEU A 13 6.12 7.38 17.52
N ASP A 14 7.25 7.93 17.97
CA ASP A 14 8.26 7.19 18.74
C ASP A 14 7.79 6.89 20.17
N GLU A 15 7.25 7.90 20.87
CA GLU A 15 6.83 7.76 22.28
C GLU A 15 5.66 6.80 22.47
N HIS A 16 4.77 6.70 21.48
CA HIS A 16 3.57 5.84 21.53
C HIS A 16 3.68 4.58 20.66
N ALA A 17 4.87 4.27 20.13
CA ALA A 17 5.11 3.11 19.27
C ALA A 17 4.15 3.01 18.06
N LEU A 18 3.72 4.15 17.54
CA LEU A 18 2.84 4.24 16.37
C LEU A 18 3.60 4.17 15.05
N SER A 19 4.94 4.23 15.09
CA SER A 19 5.80 4.14 13.91
C SER A 19 5.74 2.80 13.19
N GLU A 20 5.30 1.74 13.88
CA GLU A 20 5.18 0.39 13.30
C GLU A 20 4.04 0.29 12.29
N ALA A 21 2.80 0.60 12.69
CA ALA A 21 1.66 0.58 11.79
C ALA A 21 0.47 1.34 12.36
N ALA A 22 0.01 2.33 11.60
CA ALA A 22 -1.26 2.99 11.90
C ALA A 22 -1.91 3.57 10.65
N CYS A 23 -3.19 3.92 10.80
CA CYS A 23 -3.93 4.75 9.88
C CYS A 23 -4.51 5.93 10.66
N TRP A 24 -4.19 7.14 10.21
CA TRP A 24 -4.80 8.36 10.71
C TRP A 24 -5.61 9.01 9.60
N THR A 25 -6.90 9.25 9.87
CA THR A 25 -7.84 9.79 8.90
C THR A 25 -8.62 10.94 9.49
N VAL A 26 -8.72 12.03 8.73
CA VAL A 26 -9.52 13.21 9.07
C VAL A 26 -10.68 13.32 8.08
N ILE A 27 -11.89 13.44 8.60
CA ILE A 27 -13.15 13.46 7.84
C ILE A 27 -13.85 14.79 8.09
N GLU A 28 -13.70 15.71 7.14
CA GLU A 28 -14.24 17.07 7.21
C GLU A 28 -15.58 17.15 6.47
N PRO A 29 -16.62 17.76 7.06
CA PRO A 29 -17.89 17.95 6.36
C PRO A 29 -17.75 18.96 5.23
N ILE A 30 -18.49 18.77 4.13
CA ILE A 30 -18.64 19.81 3.10
C ILE A 30 -19.90 20.66 3.35
N GLY A 31 -20.85 20.14 4.13
CA GLY A 31 -22.08 20.82 4.53
C GLY A 31 -22.31 20.73 6.03
N GLU A 32 -23.26 19.92 6.44
CA GLU A 32 -23.60 19.70 7.85
C GLU A 32 -22.45 19.01 8.60
N PRO A 33 -22.27 19.30 9.91
CA PRO A 33 -21.28 18.61 10.74
C PRO A 33 -21.41 17.09 10.64
N ILE A 34 -20.28 16.41 10.49
CA ILE A 34 -20.26 14.95 10.51
C ILE A 34 -20.03 14.48 11.95
N THR A 35 -20.74 13.42 12.35
CA THR A 35 -20.68 12.86 13.70
C THR A 35 -19.98 11.51 13.72
N ILE A 36 -19.50 11.11 14.89
CA ILE A 36 -18.91 9.78 15.13
C ILE A 36 -19.88 8.67 14.69
N GLU A 37 -21.17 8.79 14.97
CA GLU A 37 -22.18 7.80 14.57
C GLU A 37 -22.30 7.69 13.05
N THR A 38 -22.23 8.83 12.35
CA THR A 38 -22.27 8.86 10.88
C THR A 38 -21.05 8.14 10.30
N VAL A 39 -19.87 8.37 10.87
CA VAL A 39 -18.63 7.68 10.46
C VAL A 39 -18.72 6.18 10.76
N ALA A 40 -19.20 5.79 11.94
CA ALA A 40 -19.40 4.38 12.29
C ALA A 40 -20.34 3.67 11.30
N GLN A 41 -21.46 4.30 10.94
CA GLN A 41 -22.39 3.79 9.93
C GLN A 41 -21.75 3.63 8.55
N ARG A 42 -20.92 4.60 8.13
CA ARG A 42 -20.15 4.52 6.87
C ARG A 42 -19.09 3.42 6.89
N LEU A 43 -18.65 3.00 8.07
CA LEU A 43 -17.78 1.84 8.21
C LEU A 43 -18.57 0.52 8.30
N GLY A 44 -19.90 0.59 8.39
CA GLY A 44 -20.79 -0.56 8.48
C GLY A 44 -21.04 -1.05 9.92
N ALA A 45 -20.69 -0.25 10.92
CA ALA A 45 -21.07 -0.49 12.32
C ALA A 45 -22.39 0.22 12.64
N GLU A 46 -23.11 -0.29 13.64
CA GLU A 46 -24.28 0.41 14.18
C GLU A 46 -23.83 1.42 15.26
N PRO A 47 -24.52 2.57 15.44
CA PRO A 47 -24.19 3.51 16.51
C PRO A 47 -24.19 2.86 17.90
N ALA A 48 -25.00 1.82 18.10
CA ALA A 48 -25.06 1.06 19.35
C ALA A 48 -23.79 0.24 19.63
N ASP A 49 -22.92 0.03 18.64
CA ASP A 49 -21.66 -0.71 18.76
C ASP A 49 -20.51 0.16 19.29
N ILE A 50 -20.69 1.48 19.33
CA ILE A 50 -19.68 2.43 19.84
C ILE A 50 -19.50 2.21 21.35
N ARG A 51 -18.25 2.02 21.76
CA ARG A 51 -17.84 1.83 23.16
C ARG A 51 -16.55 2.59 23.42
N GLU A 52 -16.45 3.21 24.58
CA GLU A 52 -15.17 3.75 25.07
C GLU A 52 -14.15 2.62 25.22
N ARG A 53 -12.95 2.80 24.64
CA ARG A 53 -11.85 1.85 24.72
C ARG A 53 -10.51 2.58 24.76
N PRO A 54 -9.50 2.03 25.44
CA PRO A 54 -8.16 2.56 25.36
C PRO A 54 -7.59 2.37 23.94
N TRP A 55 -6.68 3.24 23.53
CA TRP A 55 -6.02 3.14 22.22
C TRP A 55 -5.31 1.79 22.02
N THR A 56 -4.79 1.21 23.10
CA THR A 56 -4.09 -0.09 23.09
C THR A 56 -5.02 -1.29 22.87
N ALA A 57 -6.35 -1.12 22.86
CA ALA A 57 -7.29 -2.22 22.63
C ALA A 57 -7.03 -2.96 21.31
N ALA A 58 -6.42 -2.29 20.32
CA ALA A 58 -6.02 -2.91 19.06
C ALA A 58 -5.05 -4.10 19.23
N TYR A 59 -4.24 -4.12 20.30
CA TYR A 59 -3.31 -5.21 20.58
C TYR A 59 -3.95 -6.39 21.31
N ASP A 60 -5.12 -6.17 21.93
CA ASP A 60 -5.84 -7.18 22.71
C ASP A 60 -6.86 -7.96 21.85
N GLU A 61 -7.33 -7.36 20.76
CA GLU A 61 -8.32 -7.98 19.88
C GLU A 61 -7.69 -9.05 18.95
N PRO A 62 -8.46 -10.07 18.55
CA PRO A 62 -8.00 -11.06 17.57
C PRO A 62 -7.55 -10.41 16.25
N GLY A 63 -6.55 -10.99 15.59
CA GLY A 63 -5.97 -10.42 14.36
C GLY A 63 -6.91 -10.38 13.15
N ASP A 64 -8.14 -10.88 13.24
CA ASP A 64 -9.22 -10.73 12.27
C ASP A 64 -10.27 -9.68 12.67
N VAL A 65 -10.00 -8.89 13.71
CA VAL A 65 -10.79 -7.74 14.15
C VAL A 65 -9.92 -6.48 14.05
N GLN A 66 -10.53 -5.36 13.68
CA GLN A 66 -9.90 -4.04 13.72
C GLN A 66 -10.61 -3.16 14.72
N VAL A 67 -9.82 -2.49 15.56
CA VAL A 67 -10.30 -1.44 16.44
C VAL A 67 -10.13 -0.12 15.72
N VAL A 68 -11.23 0.61 15.59
CA VAL A 68 -11.25 1.95 15.01
C VAL A 68 -11.63 2.93 16.10
N HIS A 69 -10.69 3.76 16.51
CA HIS A 69 -10.89 4.83 17.48
C HIS A 69 -11.34 6.10 16.76
N LEU A 70 -12.29 6.80 17.36
CA LEU A 70 -13.00 7.94 16.79
C LEU A 70 -13.01 9.09 17.79
N ALA A 71 -12.75 10.30 17.31
CA ALA A 71 -12.82 11.52 18.10
C ALA A 71 -13.53 12.63 17.33
N GLN A 72 -14.37 13.40 18.02
CA GLN A 72 -15.01 14.58 17.44
C GLN A 72 -14.03 15.76 17.50
N ALA A 73 -13.68 16.32 16.33
CA ALA A 73 -12.79 17.47 16.20
C ALA A 73 -13.57 18.66 15.60
N GLY A 74 -14.30 19.38 16.45
CA GLY A 74 -15.22 20.42 15.99
C GLY A 74 -16.32 19.82 15.11
N ALA A 75 -16.45 20.31 13.87
CA ALA A 75 -17.42 19.79 12.90
C ALA A 75 -16.93 18.53 12.15
N ALA A 76 -15.66 18.18 12.29
CA ALA A 76 -15.03 17.02 11.68
C ALA A 76 -14.95 15.85 12.65
N VAL A 77 -14.67 14.66 12.11
CA VAL A 77 -14.33 13.47 12.89
C VAL A 77 -12.92 13.04 12.54
N VAL A 78 -12.14 12.69 13.55
CA VAL A 78 -10.86 12.02 13.39
C VAL A 78 -11.04 10.54 13.67
N MET A 79 -10.36 9.74 12.88
CA MET A 79 -10.28 8.30 13.01
C MET A 79 -8.82 7.86 13.11
N VAL A 80 -8.53 7.01 14.09
CA VAL A 80 -7.21 6.43 14.33
C VAL A 80 -7.35 4.92 14.42
N GLU A 81 -6.47 4.21 13.74
CA GLU A 81 -6.45 2.76 13.74
C GLU A 81 -5.02 2.27 13.90
N VAL A 82 -4.78 1.46 14.92
CA VAL A 82 -3.46 0.92 15.23
C VAL A 82 -3.42 -0.48 14.65
N ASN A 83 -2.42 -0.76 13.81
CA ASN A 83 -2.44 -1.95 12.95
C ASN A 83 -3.70 -2.06 12.05
N GLY A 84 -4.45 -0.96 11.88
CA GLY A 84 -5.65 -0.89 11.05
C GLY A 84 -5.46 -0.04 9.79
N PHE A 85 -6.50 0.03 8.96
CA PHE A 85 -6.40 0.59 7.61
C PHE A 85 -7.73 0.99 6.97
N GLN A 86 -8.84 0.94 7.70
CA GLN A 86 -10.17 1.22 7.18
C GLN A 86 -10.28 2.64 6.62
N GLY A 87 -9.52 3.60 7.14
CA GLY A 87 -9.39 4.95 6.58
C GLY A 87 -8.97 4.93 5.12
N LYS A 88 -7.91 4.17 4.82
CA LYS A 88 -7.46 3.91 3.46
C LYS A 88 -8.45 3.06 2.67
N ALA A 89 -8.99 2.00 3.27
CA ALA A 89 -9.80 1.01 2.55
C ALA A 89 -11.22 1.47 2.22
N GLN A 90 -11.78 2.38 3.01
CA GLN A 90 -13.15 2.89 2.91
C GLN A 90 -13.19 4.37 2.54
N ILE A 91 -12.07 4.95 2.08
CA ILE A 91 -11.94 6.40 1.92
C ILE A 91 -13.05 7.01 1.05
N GLU A 92 -13.47 6.33 -0.02
CA GLU A 92 -14.57 6.77 -0.88
C GLU A 92 -15.88 6.83 -0.09
N ARG A 93 -16.26 5.74 0.59
CA ARG A 93 -17.48 5.69 1.41
C ARG A 93 -17.44 6.70 2.57
N LEU A 94 -16.29 6.87 3.21
CA LEU A 94 -16.09 7.89 4.25
C LEU A 94 -16.28 9.31 3.70
N SER A 95 -15.93 9.53 2.43
CA SER A 95 -16.02 10.83 1.76
C SER A 95 -17.39 11.17 1.17
N GLU A 96 -18.42 10.34 1.37
CA GLU A 96 -19.79 10.72 1.01
C GLU A 96 -20.14 12.04 1.73
N GLU A 97 -20.40 13.13 0.99
CA GLU A 97 -20.69 14.47 1.57
C GLU A 97 -19.58 15.06 2.48
N ALA A 98 -18.37 14.52 2.40
CA ALA A 98 -17.22 14.93 3.20
C ALA A 98 -15.95 15.03 2.33
N ARG A 99 -14.94 15.71 2.85
CA ARG A 99 -13.55 15.60 2.38
C ARG A 99 -12.80 14.74 3.37
N VAL A 100 -12.07 13.74 2.87
CA VAL A 100 -11.34 12.79 3.70
C VAL A 100 -9.89 12.82 3.31
N HIS A 101 -9.02 12.94 4.30
CA HIS A 101 -7.58 12.82 4.17
C HIS A 101 -7.10 11.68 5.05
N SER A 102 -6.37 10.72 4.49
CA SER A 102 -5.89 9.54 5.21
C SER A 102 -4.41 9.32 4.97
N ALA A 103 -3.65 9.20 6.08
CA ALA A 103 -2.27 8.75 6.11
C ALA A 103 -2.22 7.34 6.71
N TYR A 104 -1.63 6.40 5.99
CA TYR A 104 -1.49 4.99 6.39
C TYR A 104 -0.05 4.55 6.24
N TRP A 105 0.44 3.71 7.16
CA TRP A 105 1.72 3.02 7.06
C TRP A 105 1.70 1.68 7.81
N ASN A 106 2.67 0.82 7.52
CA ASN A 106 2.88 -0.42 8.25
C ASN A 106 4.35 -0.86 8.32
N VAL A 107 4.57 -1.96 9.05
CA VAL A 107 5.91 -2.51 9.35
C VAL A 107 6.69 -2.96 8.11
N ASN A 108 5.98 -3.18 6.99
CA ASN A 108 6.58 -3.58 5.72
C ASN A 108 6.93 -2.35 4.85
N ALA A 109 7.02 -1.16 5.47
CA ALA A 109 7.23 0.13 4.82
C ALA A 109 6.19 0.44 3.72
N VAL A 110 5.01 -0.19 3.79
CA VAL A 110 3.92 0.11 2.87
C VAL A 110 3.15 1.28 3.43
N SER A 111 2.99 2.33 2.62
CA SER A 111 2.29 3.53 3.04
C SER A 111 1.25 4.00 2.04
N SER A 112 0.43 4.96 2.45
CA SER A 112 -0.44 5.69 1.54
C SER A 112 -0.83 7.03 2.13
N LEU A 113 -0.67 8.08 1.34
CA LEU A 113 -1.36 9.34 1.56
C LEU A 113 -2.47 9.46 0.51
N SER A 114 -3.67 9.77 0.97
CA SER A 114 -4.86 9.73 0.13
C SER A 114 -5.85 10.82 0.50
N CYS A 115 -6.56 11.33 -0.51
CA CYS A 115 -7.59 12.34 -0.41
C CYS A 115 -8.81 11.93 -1.25
N ALA A 116 -10.00 12.01 -0.67
CA ALA A 116 -11.26 11.74 -1.36
C ALA A 116 -12.31 12.79 -1.01
N ALA A 117 -13.25 13.02 -1.92
CA ALA A 117 -14.40 13.87 -1.69
C ALA A 117 -15.61 13.36 -2.48
N TYR A 118 -16.81 13.48 -1.90
CA TYR A 118 -18.08 13.10 -2.54
C TYR A 118 -18.12 11.66 -3.07
N GLY A 119 -17.56 10.71 -2.32
CA GLY A 119 -17.55 9.32 -2.76
C GLY A 119 -16.49 9.00 -3.82
N GLN A 120 -15.57 9.93 -4.12
CA GLN A 120 -14.58 9.75 -5.18
C GLN A 120 -13.16 9.97 -4.66
N LEU A 121 -12.27 9.03 -4.98
CA LEU A 121 -10.84 9.17 -4.72
C LEU A 121 -10.23 10.25 -5.63
N LEU A 122 -9.84 11.38 -5.04
CA LEU A 122 -9.21 12.49 -5.77
C LEU A 122 -7.77 12.14 -6.11
N VAL A 123 -6.98 11.82 -5.08
CA VAL A 123 -5.59 11.42 -5.24
C VAL A 123 -5.20 10.41 -4.17
N ALA A 124 -4.40 9.43 -4.55
CA ALA A 124 -3.62 8.64 -3.61
C ALA A 124 -2.28 8.25 -4.22
N PHE A 125 -1.29 8.09 -3.35
CA PHE A 125 0.04 7.61 -3.67
C PHE A 125 0.66 6.98 -2.43
N GLU A 126 1.76 6.27 -2.62
CA GLU A 126 2.60 5.77 -1.54
C GLU A 126 3.68 6.81 -1.22
N GLY A 127 3.98 6.98 0.07
CA GLY A 127 4.83 8.05 0.58
C GLY A 127 6.26 8.05 0.04
N LEU A 128 6.88 6.89 -0.22
CA LEU A 128 8.19 6.76 -0.87
C LEU A 128 8.15 7.09 -2.37
N PHE A 129 6.97 7.03 -3.00
CA PHE A 129 6.78 7.26 -4.42
C PHE A 129 5.67 8.30 -4.70
N PRO A 130 5.83 9.55 -4.23
CA PRO A 130 4.81 10.58 -4.36
C PRO A 130 4.52 10.98 -5.80
N ASP A 131 5.39 10.67 -6.76
CA ASP A 131 5.13 10.89 -8.19
C ASP A 131 4.19 9.82 -8.78
N GLN A 132 3.99 8.69 -8.11
CA GLN A 132 3.18 7.56 -8.60
C GLN A 132 1.72 7.66 -8.19
N ARG A 133 1.09 8.78 -8.54
CA ARG A 133 -0.26 9.13 -8.12
C ARG A 133 -1.34 8.49 -8.98
N HIS A 134 -2.49 8.25 -8.39
CA HIS A 134 -3.71 7.86 -9.07
C HIS A 134 -4.93 8.53 -8.43
N GLY A 135 -6.06 8.52 -9.13
CA GLY A 135 -7.30 9.17 -8.71
C GLY A 135 -7.84 10.07 -9.82
N ILE A 136 -8.99 10.70 -9.58
CA ILE A 136 -9.66 11.55 -10.59
C ILE A 136 -9.06 12.96 -10.69
N ASP A 137 -8.29 13.38 -9.67
CA ASP A 137 -7.58 14.65 -9.61
C ASP A 137 -6.21 14.46 -8.94
N ILE A 138 -5.25 13.95 -9.71
CA ILE A 138 -3.90 13.61 -9.22
C ILE A 138 -3.06 14.80 -8.74
N CYS A 139 -3.54 16.03 -8.95
CA CYS A 139 -2.91 17.28 -8.54
C CYS A 139 -3.50 17.85 -7.24
N ALA A 140 -4.50 17.19 -6.64
CA ALA A 140 -5.26 17.71 -5.51
C ALA A 140 -4.45 18.02 -4.23
N LEU A 141 -3.19 17.55 -4.15
CA LEU A 141 -2.27 17.78 -3.04
C LEU A 141 -0.96 18.49 -3.44
N ASP A 142 -0.82 18.99 -4.68
CA ASP A 142 0.45 19.51 -5.21
C ASP A 142 1.10 20.58 -4.31
N GLU A 143 0.29 21.47 -3.74
CA GLU A 143 0.76 22.58 -2.88
C GLU A 143 1.34 22.11 -1.54
N GLU A 144 1.09 20.86 -1.17
CA GLU A 144 1.50 20.26 0.09
C GLU A 144 2.64 19.25 -0.03
N LEU A 145 3.09 18.89 -1.25
CA LEU A 145 4.06 17.80 -1.43
C LEU A 145 5.53 18.20 -1.31
N ASP A 146 5.88 19.49 -1.43
CA ASP A 146 7.28 19.94 -1.28
C ASP A 146 7.99 19.36 -0.04
N PRO A 147 7.38 19.36 1.17
CA PRO A 147 8.01 18.78 2.36
C PRO A 147 8.20 17.26 2.27
N LEU A 148 7.32 16.56 1.55
CA LEU A 148 7.47 15.12 1.33
C LEU A 148 8.70 14.85 0.45
N TYR A 149 8.89 15.61 -0.62
CA TYR A 149 10.08 15.51 -1.44
C TYR A 149 11.35 15.82 -0.64
N VAL A 150 11.35 16.88 0.19
CA VAL A 150 12.49 17.21 1.06
C VAL A 150 12.82 16.06 2.02
N ALA A 151 11.81 15.49 2.69
CA ALA A 151 12.01 14.38 3.60
C ALA A 151 12.55 13.12 2.89
N LEU A 152 12.04 12.82 1.69
CA LEU A 152 12.58 11.73 0.88
C LEU A 152 14.05 11.94 0.53
N HIS A 153 14.47 13.16 0.21
CA HIS A 153 15.89 13.43 -0.03
C HIS A 153 16.71 13.22 1.25
N ALA A 154 16.25 13.71 2.40
CA ALA A 154 16.96 13.55 3.67
C ALA A 154 17.04 12.09 4.15
N LEU A 155 16.03 11.25 3.85
CA LEU A 155 16.08 9.81 4.12
C LEU A 155 17.18 9.07 3.35
N HIS A 156 17.60 9.59 2.18
CA HIS A 156 18.73 9.00 1.45
C HIS A 156 20.09 9.31 2.12
N ASP A 157 20.14 10.33 2.97
CA ASP A 157 21.36 10.82 3.62
C ASP A 157 21.47 10.36 5.09
N ASP A 158 20.62 9.43 5.56
CA ASP A 158 20.50 9.00 6.97
C ASP A 158 20.22 10.16 7.97
N GLU A 159 19.79 11.32 7.48
CA GLU A 159 19.50 12.53 8.26
C GLU A 159 18.00 12.87 8.33
N GLY A 160 17.14 12.00 7.79
CA GLY A 160 15.72 12.29 7.53
C GLY A 160 14.76 12.11 8.71
N ASP A 161 13.77 13.01 8.79
CA ASP A 161 12.57 12.85 9.61
C ASP A 161 11.76 11.61 9.17
N SER A 162 10.96 11.06 10.09
CA SER A 162 10.04 9.97 9.79
C SER A 162 9.08 10.35 8.66
N LEU A 163 9.10 9.62 7.55
CA LEU A 163 8.19 9.81 6.41
C LEU A 163 6.72 9.87 6.87
N TRP A 164 6.39 9.09 7.90
CA TRP A 164 5.07 9.04 8.52
C TRP A 164 4.70 10.38 9.14
N ALA A 165 5.62 10.98 9.91
CA ALA A 165 5.43 12.30 10.50
C ALA A 165 5.16 13.38 9.45
N VAL A 166 5.80 13.28 8.29
CA VAL A 166 5.60 14.21 7.17
C VAL A 166 4.23 14.03 6.53
N MET A 167 3.79 12.79 6.28
CA MET A 167 2.43 12.53 5.80
C MET A 167 1.37 13.09 6.76
N MET A 168 1.58 12.92 8.07
CA MET A 168 0.69 13.48 9.09
C MET A 168 0.71 15.02 9.07
N ALA A 169 1.89 15.64 8.99
CA ALA A 169 2.00 17.09 8.88
C ALA A 169 1.29 17.65 7.63
N ILE A 170 1.26 16.90 6.53
CA ILE A 170 0.49 17.27 5.32
C ILE A 170 -1.01 17.25 5.62
N VAL A 171 -1.52 16.19 6.26
CA VAL A 171 -2.93 16.09 6.66
C VAL A 171 -3.31 17.23 7.60
N GLU A 172 -2.51 17.52 8.63
CA GLU A 172 -2.76 18.65 9.54
C GLU A 172 -2.79 19.97 8.79
N ARG A 173 -1.82 20.21 7.89
CA ARG A 173 -1.78 21.46 7.12
C ARG A 173 -3.01 21.64 6.24
N ARG A 174 -3.49 20.56 5.63
CA ARG A 174 -4.61 20.59 4.69
C ARG A 174 -5.95 20.78 5.39
N THR A 175 -6.11 20.18 6.56
CA THR A 175 -7.38 20.13 7.31
C THR A 175 -7.44 21.14 8.46
N GLY A 176 -6.29 21.66 8.91
CA GLY A 176 -6.17 22.42 10.14
C GLY A 176 -6.36 21.57 11.41
N ILE A 177 -6.51 20.25 11.29
CA ILE A 177 -6.77 19.33 12.41
C ILE A 177 -5.47 18.60 12.76
N ARG A 178 -5.00 18.80 13.98
CA ARG A 178 -3.85 18.09 14.55
C ARG A 178 -4.30 16.77 15.16
N PHE A 179 -3.48 15.72 15.04
CA PHE A 179 -3.65 14.55 15.88
C PHE A 179 -3.19 14.89 17.30
N ASP A 180 -4.14 15.02 18.22
CA ASP A 180 -3.85 15.35 19.61
C ASP A 180 -3.37 14.11 20.38
N GLU A 181 -2.26 14.28 21.09
CA GLU A 181 -1.66 13.24 21.92
C GLU A 181 -2.56 12.86 23.10
N GLU A 182 -3.44 13.77 23.53
CA GLU A 182 -4.47 13.47 24.53
C GLU A 182 -5.42 12.34 24.10
N TRP A 183 -5.62 12.13 22.80
CA TRP A 183 -6.45 11.01 22.30
C TRP A 183 -5.81 9.63 22.54
N LEU A 184 -4.51 9.59 22.86
CA LEU A 184 -3.79 8.36 23.20
C LEU A 184 -3.76 8.09 24.70
N SER A 185 -4.07 9.07 25.55
CA SER A 185 -4.01 8.92 27.01
C SER A 185 -5.35 8.58 27.66
N GLU A 186 -6.46 8.78 26.95
CA GLU A 186 -7.82 8.53 27.42
C GLU A 186 -8.49 7.36 26.68
N ASP A 187 -9.50 6.77 27.32
CA ASP A 187 -10.45 5.93 26.59
C ASP A 187 -11.20 6.81 25.60
N CYS A 188 -11.32 6.36 24.35
CA CYS A 188 -12.04 7.08 23.31
C CYS A 188 -13.10 6.21 22.64
N PRO A 189 -14.14 6.84 22.03
CA PRO A 189 -15.16 6.13 21.29
C PRO A 189 -14.53 5.23 20.23
N ALA A 190 -14.84 3.94 20.28
CA ALA A 190 -14.29 2.97 19.35
C ALA A 190 -15.36 1.99 18.86
N ILE A 191 -15.14 1.49 17.65
CA ILE A 191 -15.93 0.39 17.06
C ILE A 191 -15.00 -0.77 16.72
N LEU A 192 -15.56 -1.98 16.74
CA LEU A 192 -14.89 -3.19 16.29
C LEU A 192 -15.42 -3.60 14.91
N LEU A 193 -14.52 -3.74 13.95
CA LEU A 193 -14.87 -4.14 12.59
C LEU A 193 -14.24 -5.50 12.26
N PRO A 194 -15.01 -6.47 11.73
CA PRO A 194 -14.43 -7.71 11.25
C PRO A 194 -13.57 -7.45 10.01
N GLN A 195 -12.32 -7.92 10.02
CA GLN A 195 -11.47 -7.91 8.83
C GLN A 195 -12.01 -8.91 7.82
N THR A 196 -12.61 -8.44 6.73
CA THR A 196 -12.95 -9.36 5.65
C THR A 196 -11.68 -9.86 4.97
N ARG A 197 -11.61 -11.15 4.61
CA ARG A 197 -10.45 -11.76 3.92
C ARG A 197 -10.03 -11.04 2.62
N ARG A 198 -10.95 -10.31 1.99
CA ARG A 198 -10.66 -9.47 0.80
C ARG A 198 -9.84 -8.23 1.16
N HIS A 199 -10.11 -7.58 2.29
CA HIS A 199 -9.38 -6.39 2.72
C HIS A 199 -7.93 -6.70 3.12
N ARG A 200 -7.69 -7.83 3.79
CA ARG A 200 -6.34 -8.25 4.19
C ARG A 200 -5.38 -8.39 3.00
N LYS A 201 -5.81 -9.02 1.90
CA LYS A 201 -4.97 -9.23 0.70
C LYS A 201 -4.72 -7.97 -0.11
N ALA A 202 -5.67 -7.03 -0.15
CA ALA A 202 -5.48 -5.75 -0.86
C ALA A 202 -4.42 -4.84 -0.19
N ILE A 203 -4.04 -5.14 1.06
CA ILE A 203 -3.31 -4.21 1.95
C ILE A 203 -1.96 -4.73 2.38
N GLU A 204 -1.79 -6.05 2.57
CA GLU A 204 -0.47 -6.68 2.62
C GLU A 204 0.38 -6.33 1.38
N HIS A 205 -0.25 -5.91 0.28
CA HIS A 205 0.39 -5.58 -1.00
C HIS A 205 0.27 -4.08 -1.35
N GLY A 206 -0.19 -3.25 -0.41
CA GLY A 206 -0.01 -1.80 -0.46
C GLY A 206 -0.90 -0.95 -1.33
N GLY A 207 -2.15 -1.33 -1.63
CA GLY A 207 -3.07 -0.42 -2.34
C GLY A 207 -2.62 0.03 -3.73
N PHE A 208 -1.47 -0.43 -4.21
CA PHE A 208 -0.94 -0.27 -5.56
C PHE A 208 -1.66 -1.17 -6.58
N PHE A 209 -2.77 -1.76 -6.17
CA PHE A 209 -3.50 -2.68 -6.99
C PHE A 209 -4.04 -1.93 -8.19
N ASP A 210 -3.82 -2.53 -9.34
CA ASP A 210 -4.60 -2.29 -10.52
C ASP A 210 -5.88 -3.13 -10.41
N PRO A 211 -6.98 -2.61 -9.84
CA PRO A 211 -8.17 -3.41 -9.54
C PRO A 211 -8.77 -4.02 -10.81
N GLU A 212 -8.56 -3.36 -11.94
CA GLU A 212 -8.97 -3.83 -13.24
C GLU A 212 -8.16 -5.06 -13.67
N LEU A 213 -6.84 -5.05 -13.50
CA LEU A 213 -5.98 -6.19 -13.81
C LEU A 213 -6.18 -7.32 -12.79
N GLU A 214 -6.47 -7.00 -11.52
CA GLU A 214 -6.89 -7.99 -10.52
C GLU A 214 -8.15 -8.73 -10.95
N ALA A 215 -9.20 -7.98 -11.27
CA ALA A 215 -10.47 -8.54 -11.68
C ALA A 215 -10.29 -9.37 -12.95
N ALA A 216 -9.48 -8.87 -13.90
CA ALA A 216 -9.15 -9.61 -15.11
C ALA A 216 -8.40 -10.92 -14.81
N LEU A 217 -7.47 -10.94 -13.83
CA LEU A 217 -6.78 -12.17 -13.40
C LEU A 217 -7.73 -13.18 -12.76
N TRP A 218 -8.67 -12.71 -11.93
CA TRP A 218 -9.66 -13.58 -11.30
C TRP A 218 -10.66 -14.18 -12.29
N LEU A 219 -10.97 -13.45 -13.37
CA LEU A 219 -11.93 -13.86 -14.38
C LEU A 219 -11.30 -14.56 -15.59
N ALA A 220 -9.97 -14.57 -15.68
CA ALA A 220 -9.24 -15.15 -16.80
C ALA A 220 -9.48 -16.66 -16.92
N SER A 221 -9.64 -17.13 -18.16
CA SER A 221 -9.57 -18.56 -18.45
C SER A 221 -8.15 -19.09 -18.16
N SER A 222 -8.00 -20.40 -17.95
CA SER A 222 -6.68 -21.00 -17.74
C SER A 222 -5.70 -20.69 -18.87
N THR A 223 -6.18 -20.64 -20.12
CA THR A 223 -5.39 -20.27 -21.29
C THR A 223 -4.95 -18.80 -21.28
N ALA A 224 -5.87 -17.88 -20.94
CA ALA A 224 -5.56 -16.45 -20.82
C ALA A 224 -4.57 -16.18 -19.68
N TYR A 225 -4.76 -16.87 -18.54
CA TYR A 225 -3.85 -16.80 -17.41
C TYR A 225 -2.47 -17.35 -17.76
N GLN A 226 -2.37 -18.49 -18.45
CA GLN A 226 -1.09 -19.07 -18.88
C GLN A 226 -0.33 -18.14 -19.84
N ALA A 227 -1.02 -17.54 -20.82
CA ALA A 227 -0.42 -16.58 -21.73
C ALA A 227 0.06 -15.31 -21.00
N PHE A 228 -0.72 -14.83 -20.03
CA PHE A 228 -0.32 -13.73 -19.15
C PHE A 228 0.92 -14.09 -18.32
N THR A 229 0.96 -15.27 -17.69
CA THR A 229 2.10 -15.71 -16.88
C THR A 229 3.37 -15.84 -17.71
N HIS A 230 3.26 -16.33 -18.95
CA HIS A 230 4.39 -16.39 -19.89
C HIS A 230 4.97 -14.99 -20.14
N ASP A 231 4.14 -14.04 -20.58
CA ASP A 231 4.56 -12.67 -20.89
C ASP A 231 5.12 -11.95 -19.65
N LEU A 232 4.52 -12.19 -18.48
CA LEU A 232 4.99 -11.67 -17.19
C LEU A 232 6.38 -12.21 -16.82
N VAL A 233 6.62 -13.52 -16.99
CA VAL A 233 7.92 -14.13 -16.69
C VAL A 233 9.00 -13.62 -17.64
N GLU A 234 8.71 -13.54 -18.94
CA GLU A 234 9.66 -12.99 -19.92
C GLU A 234 10.05 -11.54 -19.58
N LEU A 235 9.07 -10.71 -19.21
CA LEU A 235 9.33 -9.33 -18.76
C LEU A 235 10.21 -9.29 -17.53
N LEU A 236 9.92 -10.11 -16.51
CA LEU A 236 10.70 -10.12 -15.27
C LEU A 236 12.14 -10.57 -15.52
N VAL A 237 12.35 -11.56 -16.39
CA VAL A 237 13.68 -12.01 -16.80
C VAL A 237 14.42 -10.91 -17.55
N GLU A 238 13.75 -10.18 -18.44
CA GLU A 238 14.32 -9.07 -19.19
C GLU A 238 14.73 -7.91 -18.26
N VAL A 239 13.78 -7.37 -17.48
CA VAL A 239 14.03 -6.18 -16.63
C VAL A 239 15.00 -6.47 -15.49
N GLY A 240 15.06 -7.72 -15.03
CA GLY A 240 15.99 -8.19 -14.03
C GLY A 240 17.33 -8.62 -14.61
N GLU A 241 17.52 -8.69 -15.93
CA GLU A 241 18.72 -9.24 -16.56
C GLU A 241 19.05 -10.66 -16.03
N LEU A 242 18.05 -11.54 -16.02
CA LEU A 242 18.12 -12.87 -15.37
C LEU A 242 18.28 -14.04 -16.36
N ALA A 243 18.45 -13.76 -17.66
CA ALA A 243 18.42 -14.79 -18.70
C ALA A 243 19.55 -15.83 -18.57
N ASP A 244 20.70 -15.40 -18.05
CA ASP A 244 21.89 -16.25 -17.89
C ASP A 244 21.91 -17.02 -16.56
N GLU A 245 20.90 -16.83 -15.70
CA GLU A 245 20.85 -17.49 -14.39
C GLU A 245 20.47 -18.98 -14.56
N PRO A 246 21.25 -19.92 -14.00
CA PRO A 246 21.00 -21.34 -14.18
C PRO A 246 19.68 -21.80 -13.55
N GLU A 247 19.18 -21.10 -12.53
CA GLU A 247 17.86 -21.37 -11.93
C GLU A 247 16.69 -20.91 -12.83
N ILE A 248 16.93 -19.97 -13.75
CA ILE A 248 15.92 -19.38 -14.64
C ILE A 248 15.84 -20.11 -15.98
N GLN A 249 16.96 -20.61 -16.50
CA GLN A 249 16.99 -21.32 -17.80
C GLN A 249 15.96 -22.46 -17.91
N PRO A 250 15.83 -23.38 -16.92
CA PRO A 250 14.82 -24.42 -17.02
C PRO A 250 13.42 -23.83 -17.14
N ILE A 251 13.09 -22.79 -16.37
CA ILE A 251 11.77 -22.14 -16.37
C ILE A 251 11.44 -21.64 -17.77
N LEU A 252 12.38 -20.95 -18.42
CA LEU A 252 12.23 -20.46 -19.79
C LEU A 252 12.03 -21.61 -20.78
N GLU A 253 12.78 -22.71 -20.66
CA GLU A 253 12.60 -23.90 -21.50
C GLU A 253 11.20 -24.53 -21.33
N CYS A 254 10.66 -24.56 -20.11
CA CYS A 254 9.32 -25.07 -19.86
C CYS A 254 8.24 -24.18 -20.46
N LEU A 255 8.39 -22.86 -20.31
CA LEU A 255 7.47 -21.88 -20.87
C LEU A 255 7.46 -21.94 -22.40
N ALA A 256 8.63 -22.05 -23.03
CA ALA A 256 8.77 -22.24 -24.47
C ALA A 256 8.15 -23.55 -24.99
N ALA A 257 8.12 -24.59 -24.15
CA ALA A 257 7.45 -25.86 -24.45
C ALA A 257 5.94 -25.86 -24.13
N GLU A 258 5.37 -24.72 -23.75
CA GLU A 258 3.97 -24.54 -23.30
C GLU A 258 3.58 -25.43 -22.11
N GLY A 259 4.57 -25.95 -21.37
CA GLY A 259 4.36 -26.85 -20.24
C GLY A 259 4.17 -26.10 -18.92
N PRO A 260 3.48 -26.68 -17.93
CA PRO A 260 3.40 -26.10 -16.60
C PRO A 260 4.80 -26.09 -15.95
N VAL A 261 5.13 -25.00 -15.26
CA VAL A 261 6.33 -24.94 -14.42
C VAL A 261 6.05 -25.79 -13.17
N GLY A 262 6.53 -27.04 -13.18
CA GLY A 262 6.25 -27.99 -12.10
C GLY A 262 6.92 -27.63 -10.76
N ASP A 263 6.34 -28.14 -9.66
CA ASP A 263 6.71 -27.86 -8.26
C ASP A 263 8.21 -28.05 -7.95
N GLN A 264 8.88 -28.97 -8.65
CA GLN A 264 10.30 -29.29 -8.45
C GLN A 264 11.24 -28.11 -8.74
N ARG A 265 10.76 -27.07 -9.41
CA ARG A 265 11.56 -25.89 -9.80
C ARG A 265 11.39 -24.72 -8.84
N TYR A 266 10.51 -24.83 -7.86
CA TYR A 266 10.24 -23.76 -6.91
C TYR A 266 11.38 -23.57 -5.91
N GLN A 267 11.94 -24.65 -5.36
CA GLN A 267 12.99 -24.57 -4.35
C GLN A 267 14.28 -23.89 -4.89
N PRO A 268 14.79 -24.22 -6.09
CA PRO A 268 15.91 -23.47 -6.68
C PRO A 268 15.61 -21.97 -6.87
N LEU A 269 14.38 -21.64 -7.28
CA LEU A 269 13.95 -20.26 -7.48
C LEU A 269 13.86 -19.47 -6.16
N GLU A 270 13.40 -20.10 -5.08
CA GLU A 270 13.38 -19.52 -3.73
C GLU A 270 14.81 -19.25 -3.22
N GLN A 271 15.73 -20.19 -3.43
CA GLN A 271 17.14 -20.00 -3.07
C GLN A 271 17.80 -18.87 -3.88
N PHE A 272 17.45 -18.77 -5.17
CA PHE A 272 17.90 -17.68 -6.04
C PHE A 272 17.36 -16.31 -5.58
N ALA A 273 16.08 -16.24 -5.25
CA ALA A 273 15.43 -15.07 -4.68
C ALA A 273 16.09 -14.62 -3.37
N ALA A 274 16.42 -15.54 -2.47
CA ALA A 274 17.15 -15.24 -1.24
C ALA A 274 18.55 -14.70 -1.53
N ARG A 275 19.31 -15.37 -2.41
CA ARG A 275 20.69 -14.96 -2.79
C ARG A 275 20.74 -13.56 -3.37
N THR A 276 19.80 -13.20 -4.24
CA THR A 276 19.74 -11.84 -4.81
C THR A 276 19.34 -10.78 -3.79
N GLY A 277 18.59 -11.16 -2.75
CA GLY A 277 18.35 -10.33 -1.56
C GLY A 277 19.64 -10.05 -0.80
N ASP A 278 20.37 -11.11 -0.45
CA ASP A 278 21.67 -10.99 0.24
C ASP A 278 22.66 -10.14 -0.57
N ASP A 279 22.72 -10.32 -1.90
CA ASP A 279 23.59 -9.52 -2.78
C ASP A 279 23.23 -8.03 -2.73
N PHE A 280 21.93 -7.70 -2.68
CA PHE A 280 21.48 -6.31 -2.57
C PHE A 280 21.82 -5.72 -1.20
N GLU A 281 21.54 -6.42 -0.10
CA GLU A 281 21.87 -5.97 1.26
C GLU A 281 23.36 -5.71 1.46
N ASN A 282 24.22 -6.53 0.82
CA ASN A 282 25.67 -6.37 0.87
C ASN A 282 26.22 -5.31 -0.11
N THR A 283 25.38 -4.70 -0.95
CA THR A 283 25.79 -3.65 -1.89
C THR A 283 25.64 -2.27 -1.24
N SER A 284 26.74 -1.51 -1.13
CA SER A 284 26.68 -0.11 -0.68
C SER A 284 25.88 0.74 -1.68
N ILE A 285 24.78 1.33 -1.22
CA ILE A 285 23.84 2.08 -2.05
C ILE A 285 24.28 3.55 -2.13
N ALA A 286 25.18 3.86 -3.07
CA ALA A 286 25.57 5.25 -3.39
C ALA A 286 24.71 5.85 -4.54
N MET A 287 23.68 5.14 -5.00
CA MET A 287 22.85 5.51 -6.15
C MET A 287 21.36 5.37 -5.82
N PRO A 288 20.45 6.09 -6.51
CA PRO A 288 19.02 5.90 -6.34
C PRO A 288 18.64 4.43 -6.51
N VAL A 289 17.93 3.87 -5.54
CA VAL A 289 17.62 2.43 -5.41
C VAL A 289 17.08 1.82 -6.71
N ARG A 290 16.24 2.55 -7.45
CA ARG A 290 15.67 2.09 -8.75
C ARG A 290 16.69 1.93 -9.87
N THR A 291 17.79 2.67 -9.82
CA THR A 291 18.90 2.54 -10.79
C THR A 291 19.85 1.41 -10.45
N SER A 292 19.79 0.89 -9.21
CA SER A 292 20.63 -0.22 -8.77
C SER A 292 20.28 -1.51 -9.53
N ARG A 293 21.31 -2.10 -10.13
CA ARG A 293 21.20 -3.39 -10.82
C ARG A 293 20.87 -4.52 -9.84
N THR A 294 21.48 -4.52 -8.65
CA THR A 294 21.24 -5.55 -7.63
C THR A 294 19.82 -5.46 -7.07
N TRP A 295 19.30 -4.25 -6.90
CA TRP A 295 17.91 -4.02 -6.51
C TRP A 295 16.91 -4.55 -7.55
N ARG A 296 17.10 -4.22 -8.84
CA ARG A 296 16.22 -4.71 -9.92
C ARG A 296 16.24 -6.24 -10.01
N ARG A 297 17.42 -6.83 -9.88
CA ARG A 297 17.61 -8.29 -9.87
C ARG A 297 16.87 -8.95 -8.72
N MET A 298 17.02 -8.44 -7.50
CA MET A 298 16.32 -8.92 -6.31
C MET A 298 14.80 -8.87 -6.51
N HIS A 299 14.25 -7.71 -6.89
CA HIS A 299 12.81 -7.58 -7.09
C HIS A 299 12.28 -8.46 -8.22
N ALA A 300 13.01 -8.59 -9.33
CA ALA A 300 12.63 -9.47 -10.42
C ALA A 300 12.65 -10.96 -9.99
N ALA A 301 13.63 -11.39 -9.21
CA ALA A 301 13.71 -12.75 -8.69
C ALA A 301 12.54 -13.07 -7.74
N TRP A 302 12.22 -12.17 -6.80
CA TRP A 302 11.07 -12.33 -5.89
C TRP A 302 9.75 -12.35 -6.66
N ALA A 303 9.61 -11.47 -7.67
CA ALA A 303 8.45 -11.43 -8.54
C ALA A 303 8.26 -12.74 -9.32
N LEU A 304 9.35 -13.33 -9.85
CA LEU A 304 9.31 -14.61 -10.56
C LEU A 304 8.87 -15.73 -9.63
N GLN A 305 9.42 -15.77 -8.41
CA GLN A 305 9.01 -16.73 -7.40
C GLN A 305 7.50 -16.66 -7.16
N HIS A 306 6.94 -15.46 -6.99
CA HIS A 306 5.51 -15.28 -6.78
C HIS A 306 4.64 -15.61 -8.01
N ALA A 307 5.13 -15.35 -9.22
CA ALA A 307 4.41 -15.62 -10.47
C ALA A 307 4.25 -17.13 -10.73
N LEU A 308 5.22 -17.93 -10.24
CA LEU A 308 5.35 -19.34 -10.54
C LEU A 308 4.98 -20.26 -9.37
N VAL A 309 4.51 -19.72 -8.24
CA VAL A 309 3.96 -20.54 -7.14
C VAL A 309 2.80 -21.40 -7.68
N PRO A 310 2.78 -22.71 -7.40
CA PRO A 310 1.67 -23.58 -7.79
C PRO A 310 0.33 -23.03 -7.30
N PRO A 311 -0.75 -23.14 -8.10
CA PRO A 311 -2.03 -22.52 -7.82
C PRO A 311 -2.76 -23.29 -6.71
N ALA A 312 -2.32 -23.14 -5.46
CA ALA A 312 -3.07 -23.65 -4.32
C ALA A 312 -4.28 -22.74 -4.08
N HIS A 313 -4.15 -21.43 -3.76
CA HIS A 313 -5.34 -20.66 -3.31
C HIS A 313 -5.38 -19.12 -3.59
N THR A 314 -4.65 -18.54 -4.54
CA THR A 314 -4.89 -17.13 -5.01
C THR A 314 -4.13 -16.81 -6.30
N PRO A 315 -4.61 -15.92 -7.20
CA PRO A 315 -3.75 -15.30 -8.22
C PRO A 315 -2.67 -14.44 -7.55
N ARG A 316 -1.50 -15.04 -7.28
CA ARG A 316 -0.36 -14.38 -6.62
C ARG A 316 0.51 -13.55 -7.57
N ALA A 317 0.22 -13.57 -8.87
CA ALA A 317 0.87 -12.74 -9.88
C ALA A 317 0.80 -11.23 -9.59
N VAL A 318 -0.09 -10.83 -8.69
CA VAL A 318 -0.22 -9.47 -8.18
C VAL A 318 1.09 -8.94 -7.62
N HIS A 319 1.77 -9.71 -6.75
CA HIS A 319 3.07 -9.27 -6.20
C HIS A 319 4.10 -9.07 -7.30
N SER A 320 4.06 -9.93 -8.31
CA SER A 320 4.92 -9.85 -9.47
C SER A 320 4.65 -8.59 -10.30
N LEU A 321 3.38 -8.19 -10.45
CA LEU A 321 2.98 -6.96 -11.11
C LEU A 321 3.43 -5.71 -10.34
N LEU A 322 3.39 -5.76 -9.00
CA LEU A 322 3.87 -4.68 -8.16
C LEU A 322 5.37 -4.49 -8.28
N ALA A 323 6.14 -5.56 -8.16
CA ALA A 323 7.58 -5.54 -8.36
C ALA A 323 7.94 -5.04 -9.77
N LEU A 324 7.23 -5.52 -10.80
CA LEU A 324 7.45 -5.08 -12.17
C LEU A 324 7.15 -3.59 -12.36
N ARG A 325 6.07 -3.07 -11.75
CA ARG A 325 5.76 -1.63 -11.72
C ARG A 325 6.85 -0.82 -11.03
N LEU A 326 7.34 -1.30 -9.88
CA LEU A 326 8.43 -0.65 -9.13
C LEU A 326 9.71 -0.57 -9.97
N ILE A 327 10.05 -1.65 -10.68
CA ILE A 327 11.22 -1.71 -11.56
C ILE A 327 11.07 -0.79 -12.77
N LEU A 328 9.90 -0.80 -13.42
CA LEU A 328 9.68 -0.09 -14.69
C LEU A 328 9.40 1.41 -14.53
N GLY A 329 8.89 1.85 -13.39
CA GLY A 329 8.51 3.25 -13.16
C GLY A 329 7.57 3.75 -14.27
N ASP A 330 7.99 4.78 -15.01
CA ASP A 330 7.20 5.41 -16.08
C ASP A 330 6.93 4.47 -17.27
N GLN A 331 7.75 3.43 -17.46
CA GLN A 331 7.56 2.42 -18.50
C GLN A 331 6.47 1.39 -18.14
N TRP A 332 5.88 1.48 -16.95
CA TRP A 332 4.87 0.54 -16.49
C TRP A 332 3.60 0.57 -17.34
N LEU A 333 3.10 1.75 -17.71
CA LEU A 333 1.76 1.88 -18.32
C LEU A 333 1.64 1.14 -19.67
N PRO A 334 2.61 1.23 -20.60
CA PRO A 334 2.60 0.40 -21.81
C PRO A 334 2.62 -1.11 -21.52
N VAL A 335 3.43 -1.55 -20.55
CA VAL A 335 3.56 -2.96 -20.16
C VAL A 335 2.28 -3.49 -19.51
N ARG A 336 1.69 -2.73 -18.59
CA ARG A 336 0.36 -2.99 -18.00
C ARG A 336 -0.68 -3.26 -19.09
N ASN A 337 -0.77 -2.37 -20.08
CA ASN A 337 -1.76 -2.50 -21.16
C ASN A 337 -1.47 -3.71 -22.06
N ARG A 338 -0.20 -4.12 -22.21
CA ARG A 338 0.16 -5.37 -22.90
C ARG A 338 -0.34 -6.59 -22.12
N LEU A 339 0.02 -6.69 -20.85
CA LEU A 339 -0.37 -7.80 -19.96
C LEU A 339 -1.89 -7.93 -19.86
N ARG A 340 -2.60 -6.80 -19.70
CA ARG A 340 -4.07 -6.77 -19.66
C ARG A 340 -4.74 -7.38 -20.89
N ARG A 341 -4.15 -7.22 -22.08
CA ARG A 341 -4.72 -7.78 -23.33
C ARG A 341 -4.73 -9.30 -23.33
N HIS A 342 -3.82 -9.97 -22.62
CA HIS A 342 -3.86 -11.42 -22.49
C HIS A 342 -5.09 -11.88 -21.70
N LEU A 343 -5.43 -11.15 -20.63
CA LEU A 343 -6.52 -11.50 -19.72
C LEU A 343 -7.91 -11.19 -20.28
N LEU A 344 -8.03 -10.17 -21.13
CA LEU A 344 -9.30 -9.76 -21.73
C LEU A 344 -9.63 -10.45 -23.06
N ARG A 345 -8.73 -11.26 -23.61
CA ARG A 345 -9.05 -12.09 -24.79
C ARG A 345 -10.05 -13.16 -24.39
N THR A 346 -11.32 -12.89 -24.66
CA THR A 346 -12.39 -13.88 -24.55
C THR A 346 -12.14 -14.95 -25.63
N PRO A 347 -12.20 -16.26 -25.30
CA PRO A 347 -12.13 -17.33 -26.30
C PRO A 347 -13.26 -17.26 -27.33
#